data_AF-A0ABD0Z9K6-F1
#
_entry.id   AF-A0ABD0Z9K6-F1
#
_cell.length_a   1.000
_cell.length_b   1.000
_cell.length_c   1.000
_cell.angle_alpha   90.00
_cell.angle_beta   90.00
_cell.angle_gamma   90.00
#
_symmetry.space_group_name_H-M   'P 1'
#
loop_
_entity.id
_entity.type
_entity.pdbx_description
1 polymer ?
#
loop_
_entity_poly.entity_id
_entity_poly.type
_entity_poly.pdbx_seq_one_letter_code
_entity_poly.pdbx_strand_id
1 'polypeptide(L)'
;MFFIAIEKLMALAFVYCRVKPLVEILKGFDFKETLKKKIGFCIDCNMSMILDRASEDLEIIRSERRRNMENLDSLLKQVSMRIYQAGGIDRPLITKRRSRMCVVSGATHKSLLPGGVVLSVSSSRATCFIEPKEAVEFNNMEVSYASFEKAEELE
;
A
#
# COMPACT_ATOMS: atom_id res chain seq x y z
N MET A 1 19.79 -24.13 3.66
CA MET A 1 20.79 -24.05 4.74
C MET A 1 20.67 -25.22 5.70
N PHE A 2 19.46 -25.63 6.12
CA PHE A 2 19.26 -26.79 6.99
C PHE A 2 19.62 -28.13 6.34
N PHE A 3 19.26 -28.33 5.06
CA PHE A 3 19.61 -29.55 4.33
C PHE A 3 21.13 -29.82 4.30
N ILE A 4 21.92 -28.78 3.99
CA ILE A 4 23.40 -28.82 3.99
C ILE A 4 23.95 -29.08 5.40
N ALA A 5 23.30 -28.54 6.44
CA ALA A 5 23.70 -28.79 7.83
C ALA A 5 23.42 -30.24 8.26
N ILE A 6 22.29 -30.84 7.82
CA ILE A 6 21.94 -32.23 8.09
C ILE A 6 22.89 -33.19 7.37
N GLU A 7 23.23 -32.92 6.11
CA GLU A 7 24.23 -33.72 5.38
C GLU A 7 25.59 -33.70 6.07
N LYS A 8 26.05 -32.52 6.52
CA LYS A 8 27.28 -32.41 7.33
C LYS A 8 27.19 -33.18 8.65
N LEU A 9 26.04 -33.14 9.33
CA LEU A 9 25.82 -33.90 10.56
C LEU A 9 25.81 -35.42 10.32
N MET A 10 25.21 -35.87 9.22
CA MET A 10 25.21 -37.27 8.81
C MET A 10 26.63 -37.78 8.54
N ALA A 11 27.46 -36.97 7.87
CA ALA A 11 28.87 -37.29 7.64
C ALA A 11 29.66 -37.40 8.95
N LEU A 12 29.42 -36.49 9.91
CA LEU A 12 30.04 -36.53 11.23
C LEU A 12 29.60 -37.72 12.08
N ALA A 13 28.35 -38.20 11.94
CA ALA A 13 27.85 -39.37 12.67
C ALA A 13 28.54 -40.69 12.26
N PHE A 14 29.20 -40.71 11.09
CA PHE A 14 30.04 -41.83 10.66
C PHE A 14 31.37 -41.88 11.44
N VAL A 15 31.86 -40.72 11.88
CA VAL A 15 33.13 -40.56 12.60
C VAL A 15 32.91 -40.55 14.12
N TYR A 16 31.82 -39.95 14.59
CA TYR A 16 31.52 -39.74 15.99
C TYR A 16 30.20 -40.40 16.40
N CYS A 17 30.29 -41.56 17.05
CA CYS A 17 29.13 -42.35 17.48
C CYS A 17 28.17 -41.60 18.41
N ARG A 18 28.66 -40.60 19.16
CA ARG A 18 27.84 -39.77 20.06
C ARG A 18 26.79 -38.91 19.34
N VAL A 19 26.96 -38.66 18.04
CA VAL A 19 26.06 -37.79 17.25
C VAL A 19 24.93 -38.60 16.56
N LYS A 20 25.03 -39.94 16.55
CA LYS A 20 24.04 -40.82 15.91
C LYS A 20 22.60 -40.64 16.42
N PRO A 21 22.34 -40.54 17.75
CA PRO A 21 20.98 -40.33 18.25
C PRO A 21 20.35 -39.03 17.75
N LEU A 22 21.15 -37.97 17.61
CA LEU A 22 20.69 -36.67 17.10
C LEU A 22 20.31 -36.75 15.62
N VAL A 23 21.10 -37.47 14.81
CA VAL A 23 20.78 -37.69 13.39
C VAL A 23 19.51 -38.51 13.21
N GLU A 24 19.27 -39.52 14.06
CA GLU A 24 18.03 -40.31 14.01
C GLU A 24 16.78 -39.47 14.28
N ILE A 25 16.83 -38.56 15.26
CA ILE A 25 15.74 -37.61 15.53
C ILE A 25 15.52 -36.67 14.34
N LEU A 26 16.60 -36.13 13.77
CA LEU A 26 16.53 -35.17 12.66
C LEU A 26 16.02 -35.80 11.35
N LYS A 27 16.26 -37.10 11.12
CA LYS A 27 15.73 -37.83 9.96
C LYS A 27 14.20 -37.91 9.95
N GLY A 28 13.57 -37.91 11.13
CA GLY A 28 12.11 -37.91 11.26
C GLY A 28 11.47 -36.53 11.15
N PHE A 29 12.28 -35.45 11.03
CA PHE A 29 11.79 -34.08 11.04
C PHE A 29 11.53 -33.54 9.64
N ASP A 30 10.32 -33.03 9.41
CA ASP A 30 9.98 -32.27 8.21
C ASP A 30 10.22 -30.77 8.47
N PHE A 31 11.31 -30.24 7.91
CA PHE A 31 11.70 -28.83 8.03
C PHE A 31 10.86 -27.87 7.19
N LYS A 32 9.87 -28.37 6.44
CA LYS A 32 8.95 -27.56 5.63
C LYS A 32 9.68 -26.55 4.73
N GLU A 33 10.83 -26.91 4.16
CA GLU A 33 11.65 -26.00 3.34
C GLU A 33 10.88 -25.46 2.12
N THR A 34 9.97 -26.26 1.56
CA THR A 34 9.05 -25.81 0.51
C THR A 34 8.13 -24.69 0.99
N LEU A 35 7.55 -24.82 2.20
CA LEU A 35 6.72 -23.78 2.81
C LEU A 35 7.54 -22.52 3.10
N LYS A 36 8.75 -22.67 3.65
CA LYS A 36 9.66 -21.57 3.91
C LYS A 36 9.98 -20.79 2.63
N LYS A 37 10.27 -21.49 1.53
CA LYS A 37 10.51 -20.87 0.23
C LYS A 37 9.27 -20.14 -0.29
N LYS A 38 8.07 -20.72 -0.14
CA LYS A 38 6.81 -20.07 -0.53
C LYS A 38 6.55 -18.80 0.28
N ILE A 39 6.71 -18.85 1.61
CA ILE A 39 6.55 -17.68 2.47
C ILE A 39 7.54 -16.57 2.06
N GLY A 40 8.82 -16.91 1.89
CA GLY A 40 9.83 -15.93 1.46
C GLY A 40 9.67 -15.44 0.01
N PHE A 41 8.91 -16.16 -0.81
CA PHE A 41 8.55 -15.71 -2.15
C PHE A 41 7.43 -14.65 -2.07
N CYS A 42 6.40 -14.89 -1.25
CA CYS A 42 5.22 -14.02 -1.16
C CYS A 42 5.40 -12.80 -0.23
N ILE A 43 6.28 -12.86 0.76
CA ILE A 43 6.37 -11.85 1.82
C ILE A 43 7.78 -11.26 1.92
N ASP A 44 7.87 -9.94 2.02
CA ASP A 44 9.09 -9.26 2.48
C ASP A 44 9.12 -9.22 4.00
N CYS A 45 9.92 -10.11 4.59
CA CYS A 45 10.07 -10.24 6.04
C CYS A 45 10.69 -8.99 6.71
N ASN A 46 11.40 -8.12 5.98
CA ASN A 46 11.98 -6.91 6.55
C ASN A 46 10.93 -5.80 6.67
N MET A 47 10.07 -5.69 5.66
CA MET A 47 9.04 -4.65 5.59
C MET A 47 7.67 -5.12 6.12
N SER A 48 7.52 -6.41 6.44
CA SER A 48 6.24 -7.02 6.84
C SER A 48 5.13 -6.78 5.81
N MET A 49 5.48 -6.90 4.52
CA MET A 49 4.58 -6.64 3.40
C MET A 49 4.40 -7.89 2.53
N ILE A 50 3.17 -8.12 2.09
CA ILE A 50 2.88 -9.06 1.00
C ILE A 50 3.31 -8.41 -0.31
N LEU A 51 4.07 -9.15 -1.12
CA LEU A 51 4.66 -8.67 -2.36
C LEU A 51 3.70 -8.85 -3.53
N ASP A 52 3.81 -8.00 -4.55
CA ASP A 52 2.98 -8.06 -5.76
C ASP A 52 2.99 -9.47 -6.38
N ARG A 53 4.16 -10.11 -6.43
CA ARG A 53 4.34 -11.49 -6.93
C ARG A 53 3.65 -12.58 -6.11
N ALA A 54 3.02 -12.25 -4.97
CA ALA A 54 2.28 -13.22 -4.17
C ALA A 54 1.03 -13.73 -4.92
N SER A 55 0.42 -12.88 -5.75
CA SER A 55 -0.74 -13.20 -6.59
C SER A 55 -0.77 -12.27 -7.82
N GLU A 56 -1.18 -12.79 -8.97
CA GLU A 56 -1.34 -11.99 -10.20
C GLU A 56 -2.40 -10.89 -10.01
N ASP A 57 -3.48 -11.20 -9.29
CA ASP A 57 -4.56 -10.25 -9.02
C ASP A 57 -4.08 -9.11 -8.10
N LEU A 58 -3.25 -9.41 -7.10
CA LEU A 58 -2.66 -8.39 -6.22
C LEU A 58 -1.79 -7.40 -7.01
N GLU A 59 -0.97 -7.91 -7.92
CA GLU A 59 -0.14 -7.09 -8.81
C GLU A 59 -1.01 -6.16 -9.68
N ILE A 60 -2.06 -6.71 -10.30
CA ILE A 60 -3.00 -5.95 -11.13
C ILE A 60 -3.69 -4.85 -10.31
N ILE A 61 -4.27 -5.20 -9.16
CA ILE A 61 -4.97 -4.25 -8.27
C ILE A 61 -4.04 -3.10 -7.88
N ARG A 62 -2.82 -3.40 -7.42
CA ARG A 62 -1.84 -2.38 -7.01
C ARG A 62 -1.34 -1.54 -8.18
N SER A 63 -1.24 -2.10 -9.37
CA SER A 63 -0.89 -1.36 -10.60
C SER A 63 -1.98 -0.36 -10.97
N GLU A 64 -3.24 -0.80 -11.02
CA GLU A 64 -4.38 0.07 -11.34
C GLU A 64 -4.60 1.14 -10.25
N ARG A 65 -4.42 0.79 -8.98
CA ARG A 65 -4.48 1.74 -7.86
C ARG A 65 -3.42 2.84 -7.99
N ARG A 66 -2.17 2.48 -8.33
CA ARG A 66 -1.09 3.46 -8.58
C ARG A 66 -1.46 4.40 -9.73
N ARG A 67 -1.94 3.86 -10.86
CA ARG A 67 -2.38 4.67 -12.01
C ARG A 67 -3.53 5.62 -11.64
N ASN A 68 -4.53 5.13 -10.89
CA ASN A 68 -5.63 5.94 -10.38
C ASN A 68 -5.12 7.11 -9.51
N MET A 69 -4.17 6.84 -8.61
CA MET A 69 -3.57 7.84 -7.72
C MET A 69 -2.76 8.88 -8.51
N GLU A 70 -2.00 8.48 -9.51
CA GLU A 70 -1.24 9.40 -10.39
C GLU A 70 -2.16 10.34 -11.16
N ASN A 71 -3.26 9.82 -11.71
CA ASN A 71 -4.28 10.61 -12.40
C ASN A 71 -4.97 11.60 -11.45
N LEU A 72 -5.34 11.14 -10.25
CA LEU A 72 -5.94 11.97 -9.21
C LEU A 72 -4.98 13.10 -8.78
N ASP A 73 -3.72 12.79 -8.52
CA ASP A 73 -2.71 13.77 -8.13
C ASP A 73 -2.48 14.82 -9.24
N SER A 74 -2.37 14.40 -10.49
CA SER A 74 -2.25 15.30 -11.65
C SER A 74 -3.46 16.24 -11.76
N LEU A 75 -4.67 15.71 -11.63
CA LEU A 75 -5.91 16.49 -11.63
C LEU A 75 -5.91 17.54 -10.50
N LEU A 76 -5.63 17.12 -9.26
CA LEU A 76 -5.64 18.02 -8.11
C LEU A 76 -4.53 19.07 -8.18
N LYS A 77 -3.37 18.76 -8.77
CA LYS A 77 -2.31 19.74 -9.05
C LYS A 77 -2.82 20.84 -9.98
N GLN A 78 -3.46 20.48 -11.10
CA GLN A 78 -4.03 21.44 -12.03
C GLN A 78 -5.13 22.28 -11.38
N VAL A 79 -6.03 21.65 -10.62
CA VAL A 79 -7.11 22.36 -9.92
C VAL A 79 -6.55 23.32 -8.86
N SER A 80 -5.61 22.87 -8.03
CA SER A 80 -5.00 23.69 -6.97
C SER A 80 -4.26 24.91 -7.55
N MET A 81 -3.60 24.74 -8.70
CA MET A 81 -2.94 25.83 -9.40
C MET A 81 -3.94 26.86 -9.92
N ARG A 82 -5.08 26.43 -10.49
CA ARG A 82 -6.15 27.34 -10.94
C ARG A 82 -6.73 28.16 -9.78
N ILE A 83 -6.94 27.56 -8.61
CA ILE A 83 -7.46 28.27 -7.42
C ILE A 83 -6.45 29.33 -6.97
N TYR A 84 -5.16 28.97 -6.91
CA TYR A 84 -4.09 29.89 -6.56
C TYR A 84 -4.03 31.08 -7.51
N GLN A 85 -4.03 30.83 -8.83
CA GLN A 85 -4.00 31.88 -9.86
C GLN A 85 -5.20 32.82 -9.79
N ALA A 86 -6.36 32.32 -9.34
CA ALA A 86 -7.57 33.11 -9.13
C ALA A 86 -7.60 33.86 -7.77
N GLY A 87 -6.51 33.84 -7.00
CA GLY A 87 -6.43 34.49 -5.69
C GLY A 87 -7.21 33.78 -4.57
N GLY A 88 -7.62 32.52 -4.81
CA GLY A 88 -8.40 31.74 -3.85
C GLY A 88 -7.59 31.26 -2.65
N ILE A 89 -6.27 31.24 -2.73
CA ILE A 89 -5.35 30.82 -1.67
C ILE A 89 -3.95 31.37 -1.91
N ASP A 90 -3.12 31.48 -0.87
CA ASP A 90 -1.75 32.02 -0.97
C ASP A 90 -0.75 31.08 -1.66
N ARG A 91 -1.05 29.77 -1.74
CA ARG A 91 -0.23 28.78 -2.45
C ARG A 91 -1.07 27.58 -2.88
N PRO A 92 -0.75 26.93 -4.01
CA PRO A 92 -1.38 25.67 -4.39
C PRO A 92 -1.22 24.62 -3.28
N LEU A 93 -2.32 24.01 -2.85
CA LEU A 93 -2.31 23.05 -1.76
C LEU A 93 -3.27 21.89 -2.01
N ILE A 94 -2.71 20.69 -2.05
CA ILE A 94 -3.41 19.41 -2.06
C ILE A 94 -3.22 18.77 -0.69
N THR A 95 -4.27 18.20 -0.13
CA THR A 95 -4.22 17.54 1.18
C THR A 95 -5.26 16.44 1.29
N LYS A 96 -5.20 15.65 2.37
CA LYS A 96 -6.18 14.62 2.67
C LYS A 96 -7.07 15.06 3.84
N ARG A 97 -8.38 14.84 3.68
CA ARG A 97 -9.39 15.01 4.74
C ARG A 97 -10.33 13.81 4.71
N ARG A 98 -10.52 13.17 5.88
CA ARG A 98 -11.37 11.97 5.99
C ARG A 98 -10.99 10.90 4.93
N SER A 99 -9.69 10.69 4.74
CA SER A 99 -9.12 9.77 3.74
C SER A 99 -9.39 10.11 2.27
N ARG A 100 -9.94 11.29 1.94
CA ARG A 100 -10.15 11.75 0.56
C ARG A 100 -9.16 12.84 0.20
N MET A 101 -8.60 12.78 -1.01
CA MET A 101 -7.72 13.83 -1.51
C MET A 101 -8.55 15.03 -1.95
N CYS A 102 -8.11 16.22 -1.59
CA CYS A 102 -8.85 17.46 -1.80
C CYS A 102 -7.90 18.64 -1.98
N VAL A 103 -8.44 19.72 -2.52
CA VAL A 103 -7.75 21.01 -2.62
C VAL A 103 -8.26 21.96 -1.54
N VAL A 104 -7.51 23.04 -1.36
CA VAL A 104 -7.84 24.08 -0.37
C VAL A 104 -8.23 25.36 -1.10
N SER A 105 -9.33 25.98 -0.68
CA SER A 105 -9.79 27.27 -1.19
C SER A 105 -10.27 28.15 -0.03
N GLY A 106 -10.03 29.46 -0.14
CA GLY A 106 -10.59 30.46 0.76
C GLY A 106 -12.13 30.42 0.74
N ALA A 107 -12.76 30.67 1.88
CA ALA A 107 -14.21 30.52 2.02
C ALA A 107 -15.03 31.43 1.10
N THR A 108 -14.49 32.60 0.74
CA THR A 108 -15.06 33.53 -0.24
C THR A 108 -14.90 33.06 -1.70
N HIS A 109 -13.95 32.16 -1.96
CA HIS A 109 -13.58 31.66 -3.29
C HIS A 109 -14.06 30.22 -3.54
N LYS A 110 -15.04 29.74 -2.76
CA LYS A 110 -15.65 28.41 -2.95
C LYS A 110 -16.27 28.22 -4.33
N SER A 111 -16.79 29.30 -4.92
CA SER A 111 -17.42 29.30 -6.24
C SER A 111 -16.47 28.90 -7.38
N LEU A 112 -15.14 28.95 -7.15
CA LEU A 112 -14.14 28.44 -8.11
C LEU A 112 -14.21 26.92 -8.32
N LEU A 113 -14.91 26.19 -7.43
CA LEU A 113 -15.09 24.74 -7.50
C LEU A 113 -16.57 24.38 -7.54
N PRO A 114 -17.29 24.69 -8.64
CA PRO A 114 -18.70 24.40 -8.75
C PRO A 114 -18.95 22.89 -8.68
N GLY A 115 -19.91 22.48 -7.84
CA GLY A 115 -20.24 21.07 -7.63
C GLY A 115 -19.20 20.28 -6.81
N GLY A 116 -18.17 20.95 -6.27
CA GLY A 116 -17.23 20.33 -5.34
C GLY A 116 -17.85 20.04 -3.97
N VAL A 117 -17.40 18.97 -3.32
CA VAL A 117 -17.88 18.54 -2.01
C VAL A 117 -17.00 19.13 -0.92
N VAL A 118 -17.58 19.92 -0.01
CA VAL A 118 -16.85 20.46 1.14
C VAL A 118 -16.65 19.35 2.17
N LEU A 119 -15.40 18.90 2.34
CA LEU A 119 -15.05 17.84 3.29
C LEU A 119 -14.89 18.35 4.71
N SER A 120 -14.35 19.58 4.85
CA SER A 120 -14.19 20.26 6.13
C SER A 120 -13.93 21.75 5.92
N VAL A 121 -14.03 22.50 7.02
CA VAL A 121 -13.76 23.94 7.07
C VAL A 121 -12.79 24.19 8.23
N SER A 122 -11.88 25.16 8.10
CA SER A 122 -10.98 25.55 9.19
C SER A 122 -11.75 26.11 10.39
N SER A 123 -11.16 26.10 11.58
CA SER A 123 -11.81 26.61 12.80
C SER A 123 -12.20 28.09 12.68
N SER A 124 -11.37 28.91 12.01
CA SER A 124 -11.66 30.31 11.71
C SER A 124 -12.69 30.53 10.59
N ARG A 125 -13.13 29.45 9.92
CA ARG A 125 -14.01 29.46 8.75
C ARG A 125 -13.49 30.21 7.53
N ALA A 126 -12.22 30.64 7.54
CA ALA A 126 -11.58 31.33 6.43
C ALA A 126 -11.21 30.39 5.28
N THR A 127 -11.07 29.09 5.53
CA THR A 127 -10.52 28.13 4.58
C THR A 127 -11.38 26.87 4.51
N CYS A 128 -11.58 26.36 3.30
CA CYS A 128 -12.37 25.17 3.03
C CYS A 128 -11.55 24.12 2.30
N PHE A 129 -11.74 22.87 2.71
CA PHE A 129 -11.14 21.70 2.10
C PHE A 129 -12.21 21.06 1.22
N ILE A 130 -11.98 21.09 -0.09
CA ILE A 130 -13.00 20.78 -1.08
C ILE A 130 -12.46 19.69 -2.00
N GLU A 131 -13.24 18.64 -2.13
CA GLU A 131 -13.05 17.63 -3.17
C GLU A 131 -13.68 18.15 -4.46
N PRO A 132 -12.89 18.39 -5.52
CA PRO A 132 -13.43 18.80 -6.81
C PRO A 132 -14.36 17.74 -7.38
N LYS A 133 -15.37 18.16 -8.15
CA LYS A 133 -16.36 17.26 -8.75
C LYS A 133 -15.69 16.17 -9.60
N GLU A 134 -14.67 16.56 -10.35
CA GLU A 134 -13.89 15.69 -11.24
C GLU A 134 -13.03 14.69 -10.47
N ALA A 135 -12.75 14.95 -9.19
CA ALA A 135 -11.95 14.06 -8.34
C ALA A 135 -12.80 13.01 -7.60
N VAL A 136 -14.13 13.14 -7.62
CA VAL A 136 -15.03 12.25 -6.85
C VAL A 136 -14.90 10.80 -7.27
N GLU A 137 -14.87 10.54 -8.57
CA GLU A 137 -14.74 9.18 -9.10
C GLU A 137 -13.40 8.55 -8.73
N PHE A 138 -12.30 9.27 -8.93
CA PHE A 138 -10.96 8.81 -8.55
C PHE A 138 -10.82 8.52 -7.05
N ASN A 139 -11.37 9.38 -6.19
CA ASN A 139 -11.36 9.15 -4.74
C ASN A 139 -12.24 7.94 -4.35
N ASN A 140 -13.35 7.71 -5.04
CA ASN A 140 -14.17 6.52 -4.82
C ASN A 140 -13.44 5.25 -5.27
N MET A 141 -12.79 5.29 -6.44
CA MET A 141 -11.97 4.19 -6.94
C MET A 141 -10.79 3.89 -6.01
N GLU A 142 -10.18 4.90 -5.40
CA GLU A 142 -9.13 4.69 -4.40
C GLU A 142 -9.63 3.90 -3.18
N VAL A 143 -10.86 4.17 -2.72
CA VAL A 143 -11.48 3.40 -1.64
C VAL A 143 -11.74 1.95 -2.08
N SER A 144 -12.27 1.76 -3.28
CA SER A 144 -12.52 0.42 -3.83
C SER A 144 -11.22 -0.38 -3.98
N TYR A 145 -10.19 0.19 -4.60
CA TYR A 145 -8.89 -0.48 -4.77
C TYR A 145 -8.23 -0.81 -3.43
N ALA A 146 -8.30 0.09 -2.44
CA ALA A 146 -7.79 -0.21 -1.10
C ALA A 146 -8.54 -1.38 -0.45
N SER A 147 -9.84 -1.52 -0.72
CA SER A 147 -10.63 -2.66 -0.22
C SER A 147 -10.31 -3.96 -0.95
N PHE A 148 -10.13 -3.92 -2.28
CA PHE A 148 -9.77 -5.08 -3.08
C PHE A 148 -8.37 -5.58 -2.74
N GLU A 149 -7.39 -4.68 -2.61
CA GLU A 149 -6.03 -5.03 -2.21
C GLU A 149 -6.02 -5.72 -0.85
N LYS A 150 -6.77 -5.19 0.13
CA LYS A 150 -6.87 -5.80 1.46
C LYS A 150 -7.59 -7.16 1.44
N ALA A 151 -8.58 -7.33 0.58
CA ALA A 151 -9.29 -8.61 0.45
C ALA A 151 -8.36 -9.67 -0.14
N GLU A 152 -7.63 -9.32 -1.20
CA GLU A 152 -6.65 -10.18 -1.87
C GLU A 152 -5.48 -10.56 -0.94
N GLU A 153 -5.00 -9.62 -0.11
CA GLU A 153 -3.97 -9.91 0.90
C GLU A 153 -4.40 -10.93 1.97
N LEU A 154 -5.70 -11.18 2.13
CA LEU A 154 -6.28 -12.07 3.14
C LEU A 154 -6.73 -13.42 2.57
N GLU A 155 -6.65 -13.62 1.25
CA GLU A 155 -6.98 -14.89 0.57
C GLU A 155 -5.87 -15.94 0.75
#